data_AF-A0A839J8W1-F1
#
_entry.id   AF-A0A839J8W1-F1
#
_cell.length_a   1.000
_cell.length_b   1.000
_cell.length_c   1.000
_cell.angle_alpha   90.00
_cell.angle_beta   90.00
_cell.angle_gamma   90.00
#
_symmetry.space_group_name_H-M   'P 1'
#
loop_
_entity.id
_entity.type
_entity.pdbx_description
1 polymer ?
#
loop_
_entity_poly.entity_id
_entity_poly.type
_entity_poly.pdbx_seq_one_letter_code
_entity_poly.pdbx_strand_id
1 'polypeptide(L)'
;MVPAIMLGMGTPTWADQLVAWSALFSALLTLGLLVFAVFAWRTAHSTLEESRKASLAAQRAAEAAEAANEQLRRDSVEQTRPYVFAEVIPGLAGVTSWDLRITNAGKTSARELTLTPSKWSDREDTVTQSLRELLETPRTLPPGCSIRALWRIGPPEPGHHTDGPHEMGMDERGQVRVEYRSDDPQHAPYVDVFDVNTHGAGLWPVPEAGPTPDGLNGDLRKFYRLGQTLVRRVGELGR
;
A
#
# COMPACT_ATOMS: atom_id res chain seq x y z
N MET A 1 64.70 -77.19 -62.88
CA MET A 1 64.52 -78.24 -61.84
C MET A 1 64.58 -77.55 -60.49
N VAL A 2 63.45 -77.46 -59.81
CA VAL A 2 63.29 -76.84 -58.49
C VAL A 2 62.74 -77.93 -57.56
N PRO A 3 63.35 -78.23 -56.40
CA PRO A 3 62.70 -79.02 -55.39
C PRO A 3 62.01 -78.13 -54.34
N ALA A 4 60.81 -78.57 -53.97
CA ALA A 4 59.85 -77.90 -53.13
C ALA A 4 60.28 -77.83 -51.66
N ILE A 5 60.02 -76.68 -51.04
CA ILE A 5 60.05 -76.47 -49.60
C ILE A 5 58.79 -77.13 -49.02
N MET A 6 58.96 -78.26 -48.34
CA MET A 6 57.91 -78.86 -47.50
C MET A 6 57.68 -77.96 -46.28
N LEU A 7 56.52 -77.28 -46.26
CA LEU A 7 55.93 -76.67 -45.07
C LEU A 7 55.55 -77.78 -44.09
N GLY A 8 56.35 -77.96 -43.04
CA GLY A 8 55.99 -78.78 -41.89
C GLY A 8 54.83 -78.13 -41.13
N MET A 9 53.62 -78.68 -41.28
CA MET A 9 52.54 -78.46 -40.33
C MET A 9 52.81 -79.29 -39.07
N GLY A 10 53.48 -78.68 -38.09
CA GLY A 10 53.58 -79.24 -36.74
C GLY A 10 52.21 -79.21 -36.05
N THR A 11 51.81 -80.31 -35.44
CA THR A 11 50.59 -80.40 -34.62
C THR A 11 50.71 -79.45 -33.43
N PRO A 12 49.67 -78.64 -33.12
CA PRO A 12 49.73 -77.66 -32.04
C PRO A 12 50.06 -78.34 -30.70
N THR A 13 50.99 -77.77 -29.94
CA THR A 13 51.33 -78.30 -28.62
C THR A 13 50.24 -77.92 -27.61
N TRP A 14 50.09 -78.70 -26.53
CA TRP A 14 49.07 -78.44 -25.49
C TRP A 14 49.19 -77.04 -24.87
N ALA A 15 50.42 -76.51 -24.80
CA ALA A 15 50.68 -75.15 -24.36
C ALA A 15 50.07 -74.09 -25.32
N ASP A 16 50.15 -74.29 -26.64
CA ASP A 16 49.56 -73.38 -27.63
C ASP A 16 48.03 -73.34 -27.53
N GLN A 17 47.41 -74.49 -27.23
CA GLN A 17 45.96 -74.57 -27.03
C GLN A 17 45.52 -73.81 -25.77
N LEU A 18 46.25 -73.93 -24.65
CA LEU A 18 45.94 -73.19 -23.43
C LEU A 18 46.12 -71.67 -23.60
N VAL A 19 47.17 -71.25 -24.31
CA VAL A 19 47.39 -69.82 -24.62
C VAL A 19 46.26 -69.29 -25.51
N ALA A 20 45.80 -70.06 -26.51
CA ALA A 20 44.65 -69.67 -27.32
C ALA A 20 43.34 -69.57 -26.52
N TRP A 21 43.07 -70.51 -25.60
CA TRP A 21 41.88 -70.47 -24.73
C TRP A 21 41.90 -69.31 -23.73
N SER A 22 43.05 -69.01 -23.14
CA SER A 22 43.21 -67.87 -22.24
C SER A 22 43.12 -66.52 -22.95
N ALA A 23 43.65 -66.41 -24.18
CA ALA A 23 43.47 -65.25 -25.04
C ALA A 23 42.00 -65.05 -25.42
N LEU A 24 41.28 -66.13 -25.74
CA LEU A 24 39.86 -66.09 -26.05
C LEU A 24 39.01 -65.69 -24.84
N PHE A 25 39.32 -66.22 -23.64
CA PHE A 25 38.66 -65.81 -22.39
C PHE A 25 38.92 -64.34 -22.06
N SER A 26 40.15 -63.87 -22.24
CA SER A 26 40.52 -62.47 -22.02
C SER A 26 39.83 -61.54 -23.01
N ALA A 27 39.69 -61.96 -24.28
CA ALA A 27 38.93 -61.24 -25.30
C ALA A 27 37.43 -61.16 -24.96
N LEU A 28 36.84 -62.25 -24.45
CA LEU A 28 35.45 -62.25 -24.00
C LEU A 28 35.23 -61.37 -22.76
N LEU A 29 36.16 -61.39 -21.79
CA LEU A 29 36.09 -60.53 -20.60
C LEU A 29 36.23 -59.05 -20.95
N THR A 30 37.17 -58.71 -21.85
CA THR A 30 37.35 -57.32 -22.33
C THR A 30 36.13 -56.85 -23.12
N LEU A 31 35.53 -57.71 -23.94
CA LEU A 31 34.29 -57.39 -24.65
C LEU A 31 33.12 -57.20 -23.67
N GLY A 32 33.02 -58.03 -22.63
CA GLY A 32 32.05 -57.88 -21.55
C GLY A 32 32.21 -56.55 -20.79
N LEU A 33 33.44 -56.19 -20.43
CA LEU A 33 33.77 -54.89 -19.80
C LEU A 33 33.36 -53.70 -20.68
N LEU A 34 33.57 -53.81 -22.00
CA LEU A 34 33.20 -52.76 -22.95
C LEU A 34 31.68 -52.58 -23.00
N VAL A 35 30.92 -53.68 -22.99
CA VAL A 35 29.45 -53.64 -22.91
C VAL A 35 29.00 -52.97 -21.61
N PHE A 36 29.56 -53.35 -20.46
CA PHE A 36 29.23 -52.72 -19.17
C PHE A 36 29.58 -51.22 -19.15
N ALA A 37 30.72 -50.83 -19.72
CA ALA A 37 31.11 -49.42 -19.82
C ALA A 37 30.13 -48.60 -20.67
N VAL A 38 29.63 -49.16 -21.78
CA VAL A 38 28.62 -48.51 -22.62
C VAL A 38 27.29 -48.34 -21.88
N PHE A 39 26.86 -49.36 -21.14
CA PHE A 39 25.65 -49.27 -20.31
C PHE A 39 25.79 -48.25 -19.16
N ALA A 40 26.93 -48.27 -18.47
CA ALA A 40 27.23 -47.31 -17.41
C ALA A 40 27.27 -45.87 -17.94
N TRP A 41 27.90 -45.63 -19.10
CA TRP A 41 27.90 -44.32 -19.74
C TRP A 41 26.48 -43.89 -20.11
N ARG A 42 25.69 -44.71 -20.80
CA ARG A 42 24.31 -44.35 -21.17
C ARG A 42 23.47 -43.96 -19.96
N THR A 43 23.59 -44.73 -18.88
CA THR A 43 22.85 -44.47 -17.63
C THR A 43 23.31 -43.15 -17.01
N ALA A 44 24.61 -42.96 -16.82
CA ALA A 44 25.18 -41.73 -16.27
C ALA A 44 24.81 -40.48 -17.09
N HIS A 45 24.84 -40.60 -18.43
CA HIS A 45 24.46 -39.54 -19.34
C HIS A 45 22.98 -39.15 -19.18
N SER A 46 22.07 -40.12 -19.12
CA SER A 46 20.64 -39.84 -18.90
C SER A 46 20.36 -39.15 -17.56
N THR A 47 21.00 -39.58 -16.47
CA THR A 47 20.87 -38.94 -15.16
C THR A 47 21.45 -37.51 -15.13
N LEU A 48 22.53 -37.25 -15.86
CA LEU A 48 23.10 -35.90 -15.96
C LEU A 48 22.19 -34.96 -16.76
N GLU A 49 21.55 -35.46 -17.83
CA GLU A 49 20.57 -34.67 -18.57
C GLU A 49 19.32 -34.37 -17.73
N GLU A 50 18.82 -35.36 -17.00
CA GLU A 50 17.66 -35.19 -16.12
C GLU A 50 17.95 -34.23 -14.97
N SER A 51 19.11 -34.35 -14.31
CA SER A 51 19.52 -33.41 -13.26
C SER A 51 19.75 -32.00 -13.78
N ARG A 52 20.28 -31.84 -15.00
CA ARG A 52 20.41 -30.53 -15.65
C ARG A 52 19.05 -29.92 -15.94
N LYS A 53 18.11 -30.70 -16.48
CA LYS A 53 16.72 -30.24 -16.73
C LYS A 53 16.01 -29.87 -15.42
N ALA A 54 16.17 -30.69 -14.38
CA ALA A 54 15.61 -30.41 -13.06
C ALA A 54 16.20 -29.15 -12.43
N SER A 55 17.51 -28.93 -12.55
CA SER A 55 18.18 -27.72 -12.03
C SER A 55 17.72 -26.46 -12.75
N LEU A 56 17.57 -26.52 -14.08
CA LEU A 56 17.02 -25.41 -14.88
C LEU A 56 15.56 -25.12 -14.53
N ALA A 57 14.75 -26.17 -14.33
CA ALA A 57 13.37 -26.02 -13.89
C ALA A 57 13.29 -25.40 -12.49
N ALA A 58 14.17 -25.80 -11.57
CA ALA A 58 14.26 -25.24 -10.23
C ALA A 58 14.69 -23.76 -10.26
N GLN A 59 15.66 -23.40 -11.10
CA GLN A 59 16.06 -21.99 -11.29
C GLN A 59 14.91 -21.13 -11.80
N ARG A 60 14.20 -21.59 -12.85
CA ARG A 60 13.03 -20.87 -13.38
C ARG A 60 11.89 -20.78 -12.37
N ALA A 61 11.68 -21.82 -11.56
CA ALA A 61 10.68 -21.80 -10.50
C ALA A 61 11.05 -20.80 -9.39
N ALA A 62 12.32 -20.70 -9.03
CA ALA A 62 12.82 -19.72 -8.07
C ALA A 62 12.63 -18.27 -8.59
N GLU A 63 13.04 -18.00 -9.83
CA GLU A 63 12.83 -16.69 -10.48
C GLU A 63 11.34 -16.33 -10.56
N ALA A 64 10.48 -17.29 -10.92
CA ALA A 64 9.03 -17.07 -10.96
C ALA A 64 8.44 -16.81 -9.56
N ALA A 65 8.93 -17.52 -8.53
CA ALA A 65 8.52 -17.30 -7.15
C ALA A 65 8.97 -15.93 -6.63
N GLU A 66 10.18 -15.48 -6.97
CA GLU A 66 10.67 -14.14 -6.64
C GLU A 66 9.81 -13.05 -7.30
N ALA A 67 9.51 -13.19 -8.59
CA ALA A 67 8.64 -12.26 -9.31
C ALA A 67 7.21 -12.23 -8.74
N ALA A 68 6.66 -13.39 -8.37
CA ALA A 68 5.34 -13.48 -7.74
C ALA A 68 5.33 -12.84 -6.35
N ASN A 69 6.38 -13.05 -5.55
CA ASN A 69 6.51 -12.42 -4.23
C ASN A 69 6.61 -10.90 -4.34
N GLU A 70 7.35 -10.39 -5.33
CA GLU A 70 7.45 -8.95 -5.56
C GLU A 70 6.10 -8.35 -6.01
N GLN A 71 5.34 -9.08 -6.84
CA GLN A 71 3.99 -8.67 -7.22
C GLN A 71 3.05 -8.65 -6.00
N LEU A 72 3.04 -9.72 -5.21
CA LEU A 72 2.25 -9.80 -3.97
C LEU A 72 2.61 -8.68 -2.99
N ARG A 73 3.89 -8.31 -2.91
CA ARG A 73 4.35 -7.20 -2.07
C ARG A 73 3.75 -5.87 -2.54
N ARG A 74 3.75 -5.60 -3.85
CA ARG A 74 3.14 -4.39 -4.42
C ARG A 74 1.64 -4.36 -4.21
N ASP A 75 0.97 -5.47 -4.50
CA ASP A 75 -0.48 -5.60 -4.33
C ASP A 75 -0.87 -5.42 -2.86
N SER A 76 -0.09 -5.97 -1.93
CA SER A 76 -0.28 -5.78 -0.49
C SER A 76 -0.14 -4.32 -0.09
N VAL A 77 0.88 -3.61 -0.58
CA VAL A 77 1.09 -2.18 -0.29
C VAL A 77 -0.08 -1.34 -0.81
N GLU A 78 -0.53 -1.57 -2.04
CA GLU A 78 -1.66 -0.83 -2.62
C GLU A 78 -2.97 -1.11 -1.88
N GLN A 79 -3.22 -2.35 -1.47
CA GLN A 79 -4.42 -2.73 -0.72
C GLN A 79 -4.40 -2.23 0.73
N THR A 80 -3.21 -2.03 1.31
CA THR A 80 -3.03 -1.61 2.70
C THR A 80 -2.67 -0.13 2.84
N ARG A 81 -2.79 0.65 1.76
CA ARG A 81 -2.53 2.09 1.80
C ARG A 81 -3.57 2.81 2.67
N PRO A 82 -3.15 3.60 3.68
CA PRO A 82 -4.03 4.57 4.32
C PRO A 82 -4.35 5.69 3.32
N TYR A 83 -5.57 6.21 3.33
CA TYR A 83 -5.99 7.27 2.41
C TYR A 83 -6.58 8.40 3.23
N VAL A 84 -5.76 9.41 3.50
CA VAL A 84 -6.16 10.58 4.27
C VAL A 84 -6.49 11.71 3.32
N PHE A 85 -7.64 12.32 3.51
CA PHE A 85 -7.99 13.57 2.82
C PHE A 85 -8.49 14.61 3.81
N ALA A 86 -8.22 15.87 3.47
CA ALA A 86 -8.63 17.03 4.24
C ALA A 86 -9.61 17.87 3.41
N GLU A 87 -10.72 18.25 4.04
CA GLU A 87 -11.76 19.08 3.42
C GLU A 87 -12.26 20.12 4.42
N VAL A 88 -12.84 21.20 3.91
CA VAL A 88 -13.50 22.19 4.75
C VAL A 88 -15.01 22.08 4.62
N ILE A 89 -15.66 22.06 5.77
CA ILE A 89 -17.11 21.94 5.94
C ILE A 89 -17.62 23.10 6.81
N PRO A 90 -18.90 23.47 6.73
CA PRO A 90 -19.52 24.44 7.62
C PRO A 90 -19.34 24.01 9.05
N GLY A 91 -18.90 24.96 9.87
CA GLY A 91 -18.55 24.72 11.25
C GLY A 91 -19.75 24.57 12.16
N LEU A 92 -19.51 23.97 13.32
CA LEU A 92 -20.51 23.82 14.39
C LEU A 92 -20.62 25.07 15.28
N ALA A 93 -19.71 26.05 15.09
CA ALA A 93 -19.66 27.27 15.90
C ALA A 93 -20.60 28.39 15.42
N GLY A 94 -21.27 28.20 14.26
CA GLY A 94 -22.24 29.14 13.71
C GLY A 94 -22.18 29.26 12.19
N VAL A 95 -23.10 30.06 11.63
CA VAL A 95 -23.30 30.26 10.18
C VAL A 95 -22.04 30.71 9.44
N THR A 96 -21.18 31.50 10.08
CA THR A 96 -19.94 32.04 9.48
C THR A 96 -18.71 31.23 9.83
N SER A 97 -18.88 30.10 10.53
CA SER A 97 -17.78 29.22 10.93
C SER A 97 -17.54 28.12 9.93
N TRP A 98 -16.29 27.67 9.86
CA TRP A 98 -15.82 26.61 8.99
C TRP A 98 -14.90 25.69 9.78
N ASP A 99 -15.09 24.39 9.63
CA ASP A 99 -14.26 23.37 10.25
C ASP A 99 -13.45 22.64 9.20
N LEU A 100 -12.21 22.29 9.54
CA LEU A 100 -11.38 21.35 8.81
C LEU A 100 -11.74 19.94 9.27
N ARG A 101 -12.13 19.09 8.33
CA ARG A 101 -12.34 17.66 8.55
C ARG A 101 -11.22 16.88 7.87
N ILE A 102 -10.53 16.05 8.65
CA ILE A 102 -9.46 15.17 8.20
C ILE A 102 -9.97 13.75 8.37
N THR A 103 -10.11 13.01 7.26
CA THR A 103 -10.72 11.69 7.27
C THR A 103 -9.75 10.67 6.70
N ASN A 104 -9.62 9.52 7.36
CA ASN A 104 -8.95 8.36 6.78
C ASN A 104 -9.99 7.41 6.16
N ALA A 105 -10.11 7.45 4.84
CA ALA A 105 -10.95 6.52 4.08
C ALA A 105 -10.18 5.27 3.61
N GLY A 106 -8.92 5.13 4.00
CA GLY A 106 -8.12 3.93 3.75
C GLY A 106 -8.50 2.75 4.65
N LYS A 107 -7.88 1.60 4.38
CA LYS A 107 -8.13 0.35 5.14
C LYS A 107 -7.22 0.19 6.37
N THR A 108 -6.16 1.00 6.47
CA THR A 108 -5.16 0.93 7.54
C THR A 108 -5.04 2.25 8.26
N SER A 109 -4.31 2.26 9.37
CA SER A 109 -4.12 3.47 10.17
C SER A 109 -3.10 4.40 9.50
N ALA A 110 -3.42 5.69 9.44
CA ALA A 110 -2.44 6.71 9.10
C ALA A 110 -1.63 7.04 10.35
N ARG A 111 -0.34 6.70 10.34
CA ARG A 111 0.61 6.95 11.44
C ARG A 111 1.36 8.24 11.21
N GLU A 112 1.83 8.85 12.30
CA GLU A 112 2.63 10.08 12.27
C GLU A 112 1.98 11.18 11.41
N LEU A 113 0.64 11.24 11.43
CA LEU A 113 -0.13 12.19 10.64
C LEU A 113 0.17 13.60 11.13
N THR A 114 0.70 14.42 10.22
CA THR A 114 0.92 15.85 10.40
C THR A 114 0.34 16.61 9.21
N LEU A 115 -0.03 17.85 9.47
CA LEU A 115 -0.61 18.73 8.45
C LEU A 115 0.16 20.05 8.46
N THR A 116 0.45 20.58 7.28
CA THR A 116 1.15 21.84 7.13
C THR A 116 0.39 22.72 6.13
N PRO A 117 -0.24 23.81 6.58
CA PRO A 117 -0.81 24.77 5.67
C PRO A 117 0.30 25.45 4.85
N SER A 118 0.02 25.79 3.60
CA SER A 118 0.97 26.47 2.71
C SER A 118 1.38 27.84 3.24
N LYS A 119 0.44 28.52 3.90
CA LYS A 119 0.66 29.78 4.61
C LYS A 119 -0.18 29.77 5.89
N TRP A 120 0.44 30.06 7.02
CA TRP A 120 -0.27 30.39 8.24
C TRP A 120 -0.88 31.79 8.14
N SER A 121 -2.07 31.98 8.70
CA SER A 121 -2.61 33.33 8.80
C SER A 121 -1.69 34.20 9.65
N ASP A 122 -1.59 35.49 9.30
CA ASP A 122 -0.82 36.48 10.06
C ASP A 122 -1.54 36.89 11.37
N ARG A 123 -2.73 36.33 11.63
CA ARG A 123 -3.54 36.56 12.83
C ARG A 123 -3.02 35.72 13.99
N GLU A 124 -2.76 36.37 15.12
CA GLU A 124 -2.48 35.71 16.39
C GLU A 124 -3.76 35.62 17.22
N ASP A 125 -4.54 34.57 16.99
CA ASP A 125 -5.79 34.30 17.69
C ASP A 125 -5.83 32.86 18.23
N THR A 126 -6.78 32.60 19.13
CA THR A 126 -6.93 31.30 19.79
C THR A 126 -7.20 30.16 18.82
N VAL A 127 -7.91 30.42 17.72
CA VAL A 127 -8.22 29.40 16.69
C VAL A 127 -6.94 29.01 15.97
N THR A 128 -6.16 29.99 15.52
CA THR A 128 -4.87 29.78 14.84
C THR A 128 -3.88 29.05 15.74
N GLN A 129 -3.80 29.41 17.03
CA GLN A 129 -2.92 28.73 17.99
C GLN A 129 -3.33 27.27 18.23
N SER A 130 -4.61 27.00 18.47
CA SER A 130 -5.09 25.63 18.68
C SER A 130 -4.98 24.77 17.41
N LEU A 131 -5.19 25.36 16.23
CA LEU A 131 -4.94 24.69 14.96
C LEU A 131 -3.46 24.32 14.81
N ARG A 132 -2.55 25.24 15.13
CA ARG A 132 -1.11 24.96 15.06
C ARG A 132 -0.73 23.76 15.92
N GLU A 133 -1.18 23.74 17.17
CA GLU A 133 -0.95 22.60 18.07
C GLU A 133 -1.51 21.29 17.50
N LEU A 134 -2.73 21.31 16.94
CA LEU A 134 -3.36 20.14 16.34
C LEU A 134 -2.61 19.62 15.11
N LEU A 135 -2.21 20.51 14.20
CA LEU A 135 -1.65 20.14 12.90
C LEU A 135 -0.16 19.76 12.98
N GLU A 136 0.58 20.37 13.91
CA GLU A 136 2.01 20.09 14.11
C GLU A 136 2.27 18.87 15.00
N THR A 137 1.34 18.52 15.89
CA THR A 137 1.49 17.34 16.77
C THR A 137 1.24 16.06 15.98
N PRO A 138 2.21 15.14 15.84
CA PRO A 138 2.00 13.88 15.11
C PRO A 138 0.96 13.00 15.80
N ARG A 139 -0.01 12.47 15.05
CA ARG A 139 -1.07 11.60 15.60
C ARG A 139 -1.29 10.35 14.77
N THR A 140 -1.99 9.39 15.34
CA THR A 140 -2.53 8.25 14.59
C THR A 140 -3.99 8.52 14.25
N LEU A 141 -4.36 8.35 12.98
CA LEU A 141 -5.75 8.37 12.53
C LEU A 141 -6.16 6.96 12.03
N PRO A 142 -6.96 6.20 12.81
CA PRO A 142 -7.43 4.88 12.42
C PRO A 142 -8.30 4.90 11.15
N PRO A 143 -8.45 3.76 10.45
CA PRO A 143 -9.30 3.67 9.27
C PRO A 143 -10.76 3.96 9.62
N GLY A 144 -11.45 4.73 8.78
CA GLY A 144 -12.85 5.14 8.95
C GLY A 144 -13.07 6.26 9.99
N CYS A 145 -12.02 6.70 10.69
CA CYS A 145 -12.12 7.78 11.66
C CYS A 145 -11.85 9.15 11.01
N SER A 146 -12.41 10.19 11.63
CA SER A 146 -12.17 11.58 11.25
C SER A 146 -11.81 12.45 12.45
N ILE A 147 -10.94 13.42 12.24
CA ILE A 147 -10.68 14.52 13.16
C ILE A 147 -11.35 15.76 12.58
N ARG A 148 -12.03 16.51 13.44
CA ARG A 148 -12.69 17.76 13.09
C ARG A 148 -12.17 18.86 13.99
N ALA A 149 -11.82 19.99 13.40
CA ALA A 149 -11.31 21.15 14.12
C ALA A 149 -11.78 22.45 13.49
N LEU A 150 -11.99 23.47 14.30
CA LEU A 150 -12.37 24.78 13.83
C LEU A 150 -11.24 25.37 12.97
N TRP A 151 -11.54 25.68 11.71
CA TRP A 151 -10.58 26.20 10.73
C TRP A 151 -10.59 27.73 10.67
N ARG A 152 -11.79 28.31 10.60
CA ARG A 152 -12.01 29.73 10.38
C ARG A 152 -13.35 30.16 10.95
N ILE A 153 -13.39 31.35 11.54
CA ILE A 153 -14.62 32.09 11.82
C ILE A 153 -14.59 33.34 10.94
N GLY A 154 -15.54 33.43 10.02
CA GLY A 154 -15.72 34.60 9.15
C GLY A 154 -16.41 35.77 9.84
N PRO A 155 -16.48 36.93 9.16
CA PRO A 155 -17.11 38.13 9.67
C PRO A 155 -18.55 37.87 10.13
N PRO A 156 -19.02 38.49 11.23
CA PRO A 156 -20.41 38.37 11.66
C PRO A 156 -21.36 38.88 10.59
N GLU A 157 -22.58 38.36 10.58
CA GLU A 157 -23.60 38.78 9.63
C GLU A 157 -23.86 40.30 9.70
N PRO A 158 -24.17 40.96 8.56
CA PRO A 158 -24.48 42.39 8.54
C PRO A 158 -25.59 42.74 9.54
N GLY A 159 -25.27 43.59 10.52
CA GLY A 159 -26.21 44.03 11.56
C GLY A 159 -26.07 43.33 12.92
N HIS A 160 -25.27 42.27 13.03
CA HIS A 160 -24.85 41.70 14.33
C HIS A 160 -23.47 42.24 14.72
N HIS A 161 -23.41 43.08 15.75
CA HIS A 161 -22.16 43.48 16.38
C HIS A 161 -21.91 42.54 17.58
N THR A 162 -20.83 41.78 17.51
CA THR A 162 -20.27 41.03 18.65
C THR A 162 -19.05 41.75 19.17
N ASP A 163 -18.94 41.93 20.49
CA ASP A 163 -17.72 42.40 21.15
C ASP A 163 -16.65 41.30 21.08
N GLY A 164 -15.89 41.28 19.97
CA GLY A 164 -14.82 40.31 19.72
C GLY A 164 -14.18 40.52 18.34
N PRO A 165 -13.02 39.90 18.07
CA PRO A 165 -12.38 39.97 16.76
C PRO A 165 -13.37 39.48 15.69
N HIS A 166 -13.55 40.30 14.65
CA HIS A 166 -14.53 40.05 13.60
C HIS A 166 -14.23 38.77 12.78
N GLU A 167 -12.99 38.29 12.80
CA GLU A 167 -12.55 37.14 12.02
C GLU A 167 -11.41 36.44 12.78
N MET A 168 -11.42 35.10 12.79
CA MET A 168 -10.42 34.29 13.48
C MET A 168 -10.03 33.08 12.65
N GLY A 169 -8.82 32.56 12.87
CA GLY A 169 -8.31 31.36 12.23
C GLY A 169 -7.68 31.64 10.87
N MET A 170 -7.80 30.65 9.98
CA MET A 170 -7.11 30.62 8.70
C MET A 170 -7.77 31.49 7.62
N ASP A 171 -7.00 31.80 6.58
CA ASP A 171 -7.48 32.58 5.43
C ASP A 171 -8.54 31.81 4.61
N GLU A 172 -9.31 32.53 3.79
CA GLU A 172 -10.42 31.95 3.01
C GLU A 172 -10.00 30.92 1.97
N ARG A 173 -8.75 31.05 1.51
CA ARG A 173 -8.15 30.18 0.51
C ARG A 173 -6.76 29.81 0.98
N GLY A 174 -6.46 28.52 0.88
CA GLY A 174 -5.16 27.98 1.21
C GLY A 174 -5.02 26.56 0.70
N GLN A 175 -3.85 25.99 0.93
CA GLN A 175 -3.59 24.58 0.71
C GLN A 175 -3.11 23.96 2.00
N VAL A 176 -3.49 22.71 2.24
CA VAL A 176 -3.00 21.93 3.36
C VAL A 176 -2.28 20.74 2.80
N ARG A 177 -0.98 20.65 3.10
CA ARG A 177 -0.17 19.47 2.88
C ARG A 177 -0.41 18.50 4.02
N VAL A 178 -0.69 17.25 3.71
CA VAL A 178 -0.95 16.18 4.66
C VAL A 178 0.15 15.15 4.47
N GLU A 179 0.89 14.86 5.54
CA GLU A 179 1.96 13.88 5.55
C GLU A 179 1.62 12.77 6.56
N TYR A 180 1.77 11.51 6.14
CA TYR A 180 1.43 10.35 6.97
C TYR A 180 2.14 9.09 6.50
N ARG A 181 2.19 8.08 7.37
CA ARG A 181 2.81 6.77 7.09
C ARG A 181 1.81 5.64 7.23
N SER A 182 2.06 4.55 6.51
CA SER A 182 1.38 3.27 6.72
C SER A 182 1.93 2.54 7.95
N ASP A 183 1.27 1.44 8.32
CA ASP A 183 1.79 0.52 9.35
C ASP A 183 3.09 -0.19 8.92
N ASP A 184 3.43 -0.21 7.63
CA ASP A 184 4.74 -0.67 7.14
C ASP A 184 5.82 0.42 7.35
N PRO A 185 6.80 0.22 8.25
CA PRO A 185 7.85 1.20 8.53
C PRO A 185 8.87 1.34 7.38
N GLN A 186 8.94 0.38 6.44
CA GLN A 186 9.87 0.43 5.31
C GLN A 186 9.35 1.30 4.16
N HIS A 187 8.05 1.60 4.14
CA HIS A 187 7.47 2.48 3.13
C HIS A 187 7.77 3.95 3.44
N ALA A 188 8.05 4.72 2.38
CA ALA A 188 8.25 6.16 2.50
C ALA A 188 6.94 6.85 2.95
N PRO A 189 7.01 8.02 3.59
CA PRO A 189 5.82 8.80 3.91
C PRO A 189 5.02 9.16 2.66
N TYR A 190 3.70 9.11 2.79
CA TYR A 190 2.77 9.63 1.80
C TYR A 190 2.59 11.13 2.03
N VAL A 191 2.55 11.88 0.94
CA VAL A 191 2.31 13.33 0.95
C VAL A 191 1.21 13.65 -0.04
N ASP A 192 0.12 14.19 0.47
CA ASP A 192 -1.02 14.67 -0.33
C ASP A 192 -1.23 16.17 -0.07
N VAL A 193 -1.77 16.90 -1.05
CA VAL A 193 -2.06 18.33 -0.93
C VAL A 193 -3.51 18.56 -1.29
N PHE A 194 -4.24 19.25 -0.40
CA PHE A 194 -5.65 19.56 -0.58
C PHE A 194 -5.88 21.06 -0.58
N ASP A 195 -6.69 21.52 -1.53
CA ASP A 195 -7.17 22.90 -1.56
C ASP A 195 -8.24 23.09 -0.49
N VAL A 196 -8.03 24.09 0.35
CA VAL A 196 -8.95 24.53 1.39
C VAL A 196 -9.52 25.87 0.95
N ASN A 197 -10.81 25.87 0.59
CA ASN A 197 -11.46 27.07 0.09
C ASN A 197 -12.84 27.25 0.74
N THR A 198 -12.97 28.28 1.58
CA THR A 198 -14.25 28.72 2.15
C THR A 198 -14.93 29.76 1.26
N HIS A 199 -14.19 30.40 0.36
CA HIS A 199 -14.74 31.41 -0.55
C HIS A 199 -15.31 30.77 -1.82
N GLY A 200 -16.60 31.02 -2.10
CA GLY A 200 -17.25 30.49 -3.30
C GLY A 200 -17.67 29.02 -3.16
N ALA A 201 -17.77 28.51 -1.94
CA ALA A 201 -18.25 27.17 -1.61
C ALA A 201 -19.76 26.96 -1.90
N GLY A 202 -20.48 27.99 -2.36
CA GLY A 202 -21.92 27.96 -2.57
C GLY A 202 -22.71 28.07 -1.27
N LEU A 203 -24.03 27.85 -1.34
CA LEU A 203 -24.91 27.83 -0.18
C LEU A 203 -24.94 26.42 0.42
N TRP A 204 -24.53 26.31 1.69
CA TRP A 204 -24.63 25.05 2.43
C TRP A 204 -25.84 25.11 3.37
N PRO A 205 -26.56 23.99 3.58
CA PRO A 205 -27.65 23.96 4.53
C PRO A 205 -27.11 24.18 5.94
N VAL A 206 -27.60 25.20 6.63
CA VAL A 206 -27.27 25.48 8.03
C VAL A 206 -28.50 25.14 8.89
N PRO A 207 -28.43 24.12 9.77
CA PRO A 207 -29.55 23.73 10.64
C PRO A 207 -30.04 24.85 11.55
N GLU A 208 -29.20 25.85 11.78
CA GLU A 208 -29.48 27.00 12.63
C GLU A 208 -30.24 28.12 11.90
N ALA A 209 -30.20 28.13 10.56
CA ALA A 209 -30.84 29.14 9.75
C ALA A 209 -32.29 28.74 9.43
N GLY A 210 -33.24 29.63 9.73
CA GLY A 210 -34.66 29.42 9.48
C GLY A 210 -35.49 30.64 9.83
N PRO A 211 -36.80 30.65 9.50
CA PRO A 211 -37.68 31.77 9.82
C PRO A 211 -37.66 32.07 11.32
N THR A 212 -37.53 33.34 11.68
CA THR A 212 -37.74 33.75 13.06
C THR A 212 -39.25 33.69 13.35
N PRO A 213 -39.67 33.27 14.57
CA PRO A 213 -41.08 33.24 14.97
C PRO A 213 -41.61 34.65 15.28
N ASP A 214 -41.29 35.62 14.42
CA ASP A 214 -41.73 37.00 14.55
C ASP A 214 -43.22 37.05 14.19
N GLY A 215 -44.06 37.36 15.20
CA GLY A 215 -45.53 37.31 15.10
C GLY A 215 -46.18 36.17 15.87
N LEU A 216 -45.43 35.18 16.38
CA LEU A 216 -45.95 34.16 17.30
C LEU A 216 -45.84 34.64 18.76
N ASN A 217 -46.89 34.43 19.55
CA ASN A 217 -46.95 34.83 20.96
C ASN A 217 -47.22 33.62 21.88
N GLY A 218 -46.89 33.79 23.17
CA GLY A 218 -47.20 32.81 24.22
C GLY A 218 -46.59 31.42 23.96
N ASP A 219 -47.40 30.38 24.17
CA ASP A 219 -46.93 28.99 24.10
C ASP A 219 -46.60 28.52 22.68
N LEU A 220 -47.23 29.11 21.64
CA LEU A 220 -46.88 28.87 20.24
C LEU A 220 -45.43 29.28 19.94
N ARG A 221 -44.98 30.42 20.48
CA ARG A 221 -43.59 30.86 20.31
C ARG A 221 -42.60 29.93 21.02
N LYS A 222 -42.96 29.44 22.21
CA LYS A 222 -42.14 28.48 22.97
C LYS A 222 -42.03 27.14 22.22
N PHE A 223 -43.15 26.64 21.70
CA PHE A 223 -43.20 25.40 20.93
C PHE A 223 -42.35 25.52 19.65
N TYR A 224 -42.47 26.62 18.91
CA TYR A 224 -41.65 26.88 17.73
C TYR A 224 -40.14 26.87 18.05
N ARG A 225 -39.73 27.59 19.10
CA ARG A 225 -38.32 27.62 19.53
C ARG A 225 -37.80 26.26 19.98
N LEU A 226 -38.63 25.46 20.66
CA LEU A 226 -38.29 24.09 21.04
C LEU A 226 -38.07 23.23 19.78
N GLY A 227 -38.99 23.29 18.82
CA GLY A 227 -38.87 22.59 17.54
C GLY A 227 -37.60 23.00 16.77
N GLN A 228 -37.33 24.29 16.68
CA GLN A 228 -36.12 24.82 16.07
C GLN A 228 -34.85 24.32 16.77
N THR A 229 -34.85 24.28 18.10
CA THR A 229 -33.71 23.75 18.88
C THR A 229 -33.51 22.26 18.64
N LEU A 230 -34.59 21.47 18.58
CA LEU A 230 -34.52 20.03 18.31
C LEU A 230 -34.01 19.76 16.89
N VAL A 231 -34.55 20.43 15.88
CA VAL A 231 -34.11 20.31 14.48
C VAL A 231 -32.65 20.72 14.35
N ARG A 232 -32.23 21.80 15.03
CA ARG A 232 -30.82 22.19 15.11
C ARG A 232 -29.97 21.05 15.67
N ARG A 233 -30.34 20.48 16.83
CA ARG A 233 -29.57 19.36 17.42
C ARG A 233 -29.54 18.11 16.56
N VAL A 234 -30.64 17.77 15.87
CA VAL A 234 -30.67 16.64 14.93
C VAL A 234 -29.78 16.90 13.71
N GLY A 235 -29.82 18.12 13.16
CA GLY A 235 -28.94 18.52 12.06
C GLY A 235 -27.46 18.47 12.44
N GLU A 236 -27.13 18.85 13.66
CA GLU A 236 -25.77 18.79 14.20
C GLU A 236 -25.32 17.33 14.50
N LEU A 237 -26.23 16.42 14.84
CA LEU A 237 -25.92 14.99 15.03
C LEU A 237 -25.60 14.26 13.72
N GLY A 238 -26.12 14.75 12.59
CA GLY A 238 -25.88 14.16 11.27
C GLY A 238 -24.61 14.66 10.58
N ARG A 239 -23.85 15.56 11.22
CA ARG A 239 -22.67 16.26 10.67
C ARG A 239 -21.38 15.80 11.33
#